data_AF-A0A023DC91-F1
#
_entry.id   AF-A0A023DC91-F1
#
_cell.length_a   1.000
_cell.length_b   1.000
_cell.length_c   1.000
_cell.angle_alpha   90.00
_cell.angle_beta   90.00
_cell.angle_gamma   90.00
#
_symmetry.space_group_name_H-M   'P 1'
#
loop_
_entity.id
_entity.type
_entity.pdbx_description
1 polymer ?
#
loop_
_entity_poly.entity_id
_entity_poly.type
_entity_poly.pdbx_seq_one_letter_code
_entity_poly.pdbx_strand_id
1 'polypeptide(L)'
;MPQRIMMLCLFFVVLLGACGNDKPTPQTNMPNVVHAMTGVSKSFQVKHRVKGKDVLIECVAANFPFQKGKNGGHINVYLNGQKINEVYTAAFMLRGLPAGKHVIRLELVYNDGKITGMLHEFSITIP
;
A
#
# COMPACT_ATOMS: atom_id res chain seq x y z
N MET A 1 29.60 37.01 -30.04
CA MET A 1 30.79 36.89 -29.17
C MET A 1 31.20 38.28 -28.72
N PRO A 2 31.78 38.52 -27.54
CA PRO A 2 31.69 37.84 -26.24
C PRO A 2 31.19 38.81 -25.14
N GLN A 3 30.72 38.35 -23.97
CA GLN A 3 31.14 39.00 -22.70
C GLN A 3 30.83 38.09 -21.51
N ARG A 4 31.75 37.17 -21.25
CA ARG A 4 31.83 36.40 -20.01
C ARG A 4 32.37 37.31 -18.91
N ILE A 5 31.57 38.23 -18.38
CA ILE A 5 31.93 39.02 -17.19
C ILE A 5 30.64 39.35 -16.43
N MET A 6 30.16 38.43 -15.59
CA MET A 6 29.35 38.77 -14.42
C MET A 6 29.24 37.57 -13.48
N MET A 7 30.39 36.99 -13.13
CA MET A 7 30.49 35.90 -12.15
C MET A 7 31.38 36.38 -11.00
N LEU A 8 30.88 37.32 -10.21
CA LEU A 8 31.32 37.63 -8.85
C LEU A 8 30.35 38.68 -8.27
N CYS A 9 30.07 38.60 -6.97
CA CYS A 9 28.98 39.27 -6.22
C CYS A 9 27.67 38.49 -6.37
N LEU A 10 27.14 37.79 -5.37
CA LEU A 10 27.05 38.19 -3.98
C LEU A 10 26.83 36.92 -3.14
N PHE A 11 27.89 36.50 -2.45
CA PHE A 11 27.79 35.58 -1.32
C PHE A 11 27.30 36.41 -0.13
N PHE A 12 25.99 36.49 0.10
CA PHE A 12 25.43 36.95 1.38
C PHE A 12 24.04 36.33 1.61
N VAL A 13 24.06 35.18 2.29
CA VAL A 13 23.29 34.87 3.50
C VAL A 13 21.87 35.45 3.55
N VAL A 14 20.83 34.59 3.49
CA VAL A 14 19.83 34.44 4.56
C VAL A 14 19.28 33.01 4.56
N LEU A 15 19.80 32.22 5.50
CA LEU A 15 19.10 31.08 6.09
C LEU A 15 17.96 31.64 6.96
N LEU A 16 16.70 31.36 6.65
CA LEU A 16 15.64 31.15 7.65
C LEU A 16 14.55 30.27 7.03
N GLY A 17 14.68 28.96 7.24
CA GLY A 17 13.53 28.06 7.23
C GLY A 17 12.83 28.17 8.58
N ALA A 18 11.53 28.45 8.57
CA ALA A 18 10.65 28.21 9.70
C ALA A 18 9.46 27.40 9.19
N CYS A 19 9.49 26.10 9.46
CA CYS A 19 8.43 25.16 9.16
C CYS A 19 7.15 25.54 9.91
N GLY A 20 6.09 25.90 9.19
CA GLY A 20 4.74 25.91 9.73
C GLY A 20 4.17 24.50 9.70
N ASN A 21 4.07 23.85 10.86
CA ASN A 21 3.26 22.64 11.04
C ASN A 21 2.55 22.73 12.39
N ASP A 22 1.38 23.36 12.40
CA ASP A 22 0.39 23.14 13.44
C ASP A 22 -0.14 21.71 13.30
N LYS A 23 0.30 20.82 14.19
CA LYS A 23 -0.29 19.49 14.35
C LYS A 23 -0.91 19.42 15.75
N PRO A 24 -2.21 19.13 15.88
CA PRO A 24 -2.84 19.02 17.19
C PRO A 24 -2.33 17.77 17.91
N THR A 25 -2.00 17.93 19.19
CA THR A 25 -1.55 16.87 20.10
C THR A 25 -2.73 16.04 20.61
N PRO A 26 -2.65 14.70 20.63
CA PRO A 26 -3.50 13.90 21.48
C PRO A 26 -2.84 13.75 22.86
N GLN A 27 -3.58 14.08 23.91
CA GLN A 27 -3.23 13.74 25.30
C GLN A 27 -4.05 12.53 25.75
N THR A 28 -3.38 11.42 26.09
CA THR A 28 -3.74 10.60 27.26
C THR A 28 -2.58 9.69 27.70
N ASN A 29 -2.11 9.93 28.93
CA ASN A 29 -1.31 9.09 29.85
C ASN A 29 -1.82 7.62 29.91
N MET A 30 -1.09 6.52 30.12
CA MET A 30 0.21 6.06 30.68
C MET A 30 0.26 4.51 30.42
N PRO A 31 1.20 3.67 30.94
CA PRO A 31 2.66 3.67 30.87
C PRO A 31 3.24 2.35 30.25
N ASN A 32 4.51 2.43 29.80
CA ASN A 32 5.52 1.34 29.72
C ASN A 32 5.15 -0.03 29.11
N VAL A 33 5.57 -0.27 27.86
CA VAL A 33 6.69 -1.20 27.54
C VAL A 33 7.28 -0.76 26.19
N VAL A 34 8.48 -0.19 26.23
CA VAL A 34 9.32 0.02 25.04
C VAL A 34 9.90 -1.34 24.65
N HIS A 35 9.19 -2.09 23.80
CA HIS A 35 9.86 -3.02 22.91
C HIS A 35 10.17 -2.25 21.63
N ALA A 36 11.32 -1.58 21.63
CA ALA A 36 11.96 -1.16 20.39
C ALA A 36 12.39 -2.43 19.65
N MET A 37 11.45 -3.06 18.95
CA MET A 37 11.79 -4.01 17.91
C MET A 37 12.17 -3.16 16.70
N THR A 38 13.42 -3.25 16.25
CA THR A 38 13.79 -3.07 14.86
C THR A 38 13.01 -4.09 14.02
N GLY A 39 11.72 -3.82 13.83
CA GLY A 39 10.77 -4.67 13.15
C GLY A 39 10.37 -3.97 11.87
N VAL A 40 10.67 -4.59 10.72
CA VAL A 40 10.04 -4.22 9.47
C VAL A 40 8.53 -4.30 9.70
N SER A 41 7.86 -3.16 9.80
CA SER A 41 6.41 -3.10 9.91
C SER A 41 5.84 -3.79 8.69
N LYS A 42 5.25 -4.99 8.88
CA LYS A 42 4.58 -5.71 7.80
C LYS A 42 3.35 -4.88 7.39
N SER A 43 3.47 -4.12 6.30
CA SER A 43 2.38 -3.35 5.70
C SER A 43 1.87 -4.07 4.46
N PHE A 44 0.55 -4.20 4.33
CA PHE A 44 -0.11 -4.63 3.10
C PHE A 44 -0.93 -3.46 2.55
N GLN A 45 -0.48 -2.90 1.42
CA GLN A 45 -1.13 -1.79 0.75
C GLN A 45 -1.73 -2.25 -0.57
N VAL A 46 -2.88 -1.70 -0.93
CA VAL A 46 -3.61 -2.04 -2.14
C VAL A 46 -4.04 -0.76 -2.86
N LYS A 47 -3.79 -0.71 -4.16
CA LYS A 47 -4.38 0.26 -5.08
C LYS A 47 -5.34 -0.48 -6.01
N HIS A 48 -6.42 0.18 -6.39
CA HIS A 48 -7.38 -0.37 -7.33
C HIS A 48 -7.89 0.68 -8.31
N ARG A 49 -8.31 0.25 -9.49
CA ARG A 49 -8.93 1.10 -10.50
C ARG A 49 -9.98 0.33 -11.30
N VAL A 50 -11.21 0.84 -11.30
CA VAL A 50 -12.31 0.32 -12.14
C VAL A 50 -12.08 0.75 -13.60
N LYS A 51 -12.26 -0.19 -14.53
CA LYS A 51 -12.17 -0.02 -15.99
C LYS A 51 -13.34 -0.77 -16.64
N GLY A 52 -14.45 -0.07 -16.87
CA GLY A 52 -15.68 -0.71 -17.34
C GLY A 52 -16.16 -1.76 -16.33
N LYS A 53 -16.27 -3.02 -16.76
CA LYS A 53 -16.65 -4.17 -15.92
C LYS A 53 -15.48 -4.85 -15.20
N ASP A 54 -14.27 -4.31 -15.36
CA ASP A 54 -13.04 -4.90 -14.83
C ASP A 54 -12.42 -4.00 -13.75
N VAL A 55 -11.60 -4.59 -12.88
CA VAL A 55 -10.91 -3.90 -11.80
C VAL A 55 -9.44 -4.30 -11.83
N LEU A 56 -8.56 -3.33 -12.10
CA LEU A 56 -7.14 -3.49 -11.92
C LEU A 56 -6.82 -3.37 -10.42
N ILE A 57 -6.05 -4.31 -9.89
CA ILE A 57 -5.63 -4.36 -8.49
C ILE A 57 -4.11 -4.48 -8.45
N GLU A 58 -3.48 -3.65 -7.64
CA GLU A 58 -2.05 -3.62 -7.41
C GLU A 58 -1.77 -3.68 -5.90
N CYS A 59 -0.96 -4.64 -5.50
CA CYS A 59 -0.66 -4.96 -4.11
C CYS A 59 0.82 -4.68 -3.82
N VAL A 60 1.09 -4.11 -2.65
CA VAL A 60 2.44 -3.92 -2.12
C VAL A 60 2.51 -4.52 -0.73
N ALA A 61 3.29 -5.57 -0.58
CA ALA A 61 3.58 -6.21 0.70
C ALA A 61 5.07 -6.55 0.75
N ALA A 62 5.81 -5.82 1.58
CA ALA A 62 7.25 -6.01 1.70
C ALA A 62 7.57 -7.42 2.17
N ASN A 63 8.52 -8.08 1.50
CA ASN A 63 8.99 -9.44 1.80
C ASN A 63 7.92 -10.53 1.71
N PHE A 64 6.80 -10.29 1.01
CA PHE A 64 5.83 -11.34 0.73
C PHE A 64 6.11 -12.02 -0.61
N PRO A 65 6.31 -13.35 -0.64
CA PRO A 65 6.69 -14.07 -1.87
C PRO A 65 5.45 -14.43 -2.70
N PHE A 66 4.96 -13.51 -3.53
CA PHE A 66 3.87 -13.79 -4.49
C PHE A 66 4.32 -14.80 -5.55
N GLN A 67 4.23 -16.10 -5.23
CA GLN A 67 4.66 -17.19 -6.12
C GLN A 67 4.11 -18.53 -5.63
N LYS A 68 4.03 -19.49 -6.56
CA LYS A 68 3.68 -20.88 -6.26
C LYS A 68 4.82 -21.59 -5.51
N GLY A 69 4.52 -22.79 -5.01
CA GLY A 69 5.50 -23.67 -4.36
C GLY A 69 5.58 -23.47 -2.85
N LYS A 70 6.30 -24.36 -2.16
CA LYS A 70 6.29 -24.50 -0.70
C LYS A 70 6.62 -23.22 0.06
N ASN A 71 7.60 -22.46 -0.42
CA ASN A 71 8.07 -21.22 0.23
C ASN A 71 7.42 -19.96 -0.35
N GLY A 72 6.35 -20.13 -1.13
CA GLY A 72 5.59 -19.04 -1.73
C GLY A 72 4.41 -18.61 -0.87
N GLY A 73 3.65 -17.67 -1.43
CA GLY A 73 2.40 -17.18 -0.89
C GLY A 73 1.54 -16.60 -2.01
N HIS A 74 0.27 -16.46 -1.72
CA HIS A 74 -0.74 -15.98 -2.65
C HIS A 74 -1.72 -15.04 -1.96
N ILE A 75 -2.55 -14.42 -2.78
CA ILE A 75 -3.67 -13.59 -2.38
C ILE A 75 -4.93 -14.44 -2.52
N ASN A 76 -5.65 -14.67 -1.42
CA ASN A 76 -7.04 -15.09 -1.50
C ASN A 76 -7.87 -13.86 -1.88
N VAL A 77 -8.65 -13.99 -2.96
CA VAL A 77 -9.53 -12.93 -3.44
C VAL A 77 -10.96 -13.30 -3.12
N TYR A 78 -11.64 -12.43 -2.39
CA TYR A 78 -13.04 -12.56 -2.04
C TYR A 78 -13.86 -11.47 -2.73
N LEU A 79 -15.02 -11.86 -3.24
CA LEU A 79 -16.04 -10.97 -3.78
C LEU A 79 -17.32 -11.19 -2.99
N ASN A 80 -17.83 -10.13 -2.36
CA ASN A 80 -19.05 -10.17 -1.56
C ASN A 80 -19.04 -11.30 -0.50
N GLY A 81 -17.88 -11.50 0.15
CA GLY A 81 -17.68 -12.54 1.18
C GLY A 81 -17.32 -13.93 0.65
N GLN A 82 -17.51 -14.21 -0.65
CA GLN A 82 -17.17 -15.50 -1.25
C GLN A 82 -15.75 -15.50 -1.82
N LYS A 83 -14.92 -16.51 -1.49
CA LYS A 83 -13.61 -16.70 -2.13
C LYS A 83 -13.83 -17.09 -3.59
N ILE A 84 -13.29 -16.29 -4.52
CA ILE A 84 -13.44 -16.49 -5.97
C ILE A 84 -12.14 -16.89 -6.66
N ASN A 85 -10.98 -16.59 -6.07
CA ASN A 85 -9.70 -16.87 -6.71
C ASN A 85 -8.52 -16.92 -5.73
N GLU A 86 -7.42 -17.50 -6.20
CA GLU A 86 -6.08 -17.40 -5.62
C GLU A 86 -5.13 -16.79 -6.64
N VAL A 87 -4.47 -15.70 -6.28
CA VAL A 87 -3.56 -14.98 -7.18
C VAL A 87 -2.15 -14.98 -6.63
N TYR A 88 -1.21 -15.41 -7.46
CA TYR A 88 0.21 -15.57 -7.11
C TYR A 88 1.07 -14.43 -7.65
N THR A 89 0.47 -13.28 -7.96
CA THR A 89 1.16 -12.08 -8.46
C THR A 89 0.69 -10.84 -7.70
N ALA A 90 1.56 -9.84 -7.61
CA ALA A 90 1.27 -8.58 -6.91
C ALA A 90 0.29 -7.67 -7.67
N ALA A 91 0.14 -7.85 -8.98
CA ALA A 91 -0.83 -7.11 -9.79
C ALA A 91 -1.67 -8.07 -10.62
N PHE A 92 -2.97 -7.81 -10.69
CA PHE A 92 -3.93 -8.65 -11.42
C PHE A 92 -5.21 -7.87 -11.73
N MET A 93 -6.08 -8.49 -12.53
CA MET A 93 -7.35 -7.91 -12.93
C MET A 93 -8.49 -8.84 -12.56
N LEU A 94 -9.48 -8.32 -11.84
CA LEU A 94 -10.79 -8.97 -11.72
C LEU A 94 -11.64 -8.56 -12.90
N ARG A 95 -12.16 -9.53 -13.64
CA ARG A 95 -12.86 -9.28 -14.90
C ARG A 95 -14.33 -9.61 -14.82
N GLY A 96 -15.14 -8.88 -15.59
CA GLY A 96 -16.53 -9.23 -15.83
C GLY A 96 -17.42 -9.12 -14.60
N LEU A 97 -17.15 -8.18 -13.70
CA LEU A 97 -18.01 -7.94 -12.55
C LEU A 97 -19.38 -7.41 -13.01
N PRO A 98 -20.50 -7.89 -12.43
CA PRO A 98 -21.82 -7.33 -12.68
C PRO A 98 -21.89 -5.83 -12.36
N ALA A 99 -22.86 -5.12 -12.95
CA ALA A 99 -23.13 -3.73 -12.57
C ALA A 99 -23.63 -3.66 -11.11
N GLY A 100 -23.23 -2.61 -10.40
CA GLY A 100 -23.61 -2.38 -9.00
C GLY A 100 -22.46 -2.37 -8.01
N LYS A 101 -22.81 -2.44 -6.72
CA LYS A 101 -21.84 -2.36 -5.62
C LYS A 101 -21.25 -3.73 -5.31
N HIS A 102 -19.93 -3.77 -5.13
CA HIS A 102 -19.20 -4.97 -4.74
C HIS A 102 -18.23 -4.66 -3.61
N VAL A 103 -18.07 -5.62 -2.71
CA VAL A 103 -17.03 -5.62 -1.68
C VAL A 103 -15.96 -6.62 -2.10
N ILE A 104 -14.72 -6.13 -2.22
CA ILE A 104 -13.55 -6.95 -2.52
C ILE A 104 -12.70 -7.03 -1.26
N ARG A 105 -12.37 -8.24 -0.84
CA ARG A 105 -11.41 -8.50 0.24
C ARG A 105 -10.24 -9.30 -0.29
N LEU A 106 -9.04 -8.87 0.05
CA LEU A 106 -7.77 -9.50 -0.30
C LEU A 106 -7.10 -9.97 0.99
N GLU A 107 -6.59 -11.19 1.01
CA GLU A 107 -5.88 -11.74 2.16
C GLU A 107 -4.61 -12.45 1.71
N LEU A 108 -3.47 -12.15 2.36
CA LEU A 108 -2.20 -12.79 2.07
C LEU A 108 -2.07 -14.10 2.85
N VAL A 109 -1.74 -15.18 2.15
CA VAL A 109 -1.61 -16.54 2.73
C VAL A 109 -0.33 -17.19 2.25
N TYR A 110 0.45 -17.79 3.15
CA TYR A 110 1.59 -18.61 2.75
C TYR A 110 1.12 -19.98 2.26
N ASN A 111 1.83 -20.55 1.28
CA ASN A 111 1.45 -21.82 0.67
C ASN A 111 1.65 -23.03 1.61
N ASP A 112 2.37 -22.85 2.72
CA ASP A 112 2.51 -23.84 3.79
C ASP A 112 1.31 -23.87 4.76
N GLY A 113 0.27 -23.06 4.49
CA GLY A 113 -0.94 -22.97 5.30
C GLY A 113 -0.87 -21.91 6.40
N LYS A 114 0.28 -21.25 6.60
CA LYS A 114 0.40 -20.18 7.59
C LYS A 114 -0.36 -18.93 7.14
N ILE A 115 -1.30 -18.49 7.97
CA ILE A 115 -2.05 -17.24 7.77
C ILE A 115 -1.16 -16.06 8.18
N THR A 116 -1.13 -15.02 7.34
CA THR A 116 -0.32 -13.82 7.63
C THR A 116 -1.01 -12.83 8.57
N GLY A 117 -2.34 -12.86 8.64
CA GLY A 117 -3.17 -11.84 9.29
C GLY A 117 -3.27 -10.54 8.49
N MET A 118 -2.60 -10.43 7.34
CA MET A 118 -2.64 -9.25 6.49
C MET A 118 -3.82 -9.35 5.51
N LEU A 119 -4.80 -8.47 5.70
CA LEU A 119 -5.96 -8.34 4.83
C LEU A 119 -6.21 -6.88 4.46
N HIS A 120 -6.94 -6.68 3.36
CA HIS A 120 -7.42 -5.38 2.93
C HIS A 120 -8.79 -5.55 2.28
N GLU A 121 -9.76 -4.74 2.69
CA GLU A 121 -11.13 -4.77 2.16
C GLU A 121 -11.52 -3.38 1.64
N PHE A 122 -12.15 -3.34 0.48
CA PHE A 122 -12.60 -2.10 -0.14
C PHE A 122 -13.87 -2.33 -0.98
N SER A 123 -14.66 -1.27 -1.10
CA SER A 123 -15.89 -1.26 -1.90
C SER A 123 -15.65 -0.58 -3.23
N ILE A 124 -16.25 -1.12 -4.29
CA ILE A 124 -16.27 -0.52 -5.62
C ILE A 124 -17.71 -0.44 -6.13
N THR A 125 -17.92 0.39 -7.16
CA THR A 125 -19.15 0.40 -7.94
C THR A 125 -18.80 0.21 -9.40
N ILE A 126 -19.40 -0.79 -10.02
CA ILE A 126 -19.34 -1.02 -11.46
C ILE A 126 -20.50 -0.26 -12.11
N PRO A 127 -20.23 0.59 -13.12
CA PRO A 127 -21.25 1.40 -13.79
C PRO A 127 -22.24 0.55 -14.60
#